data_AF-A0A2D9DTT9-F1
#
_entry.id   AF-A0A2D9DTT9-F1
#
_cell.length_a   1.000
_cell.length_b   1.000
_cell.length_c   1.000
_cell.angle_alpha   90.00
_cell.angle_beta   90.00
_cell.angle_gamma   90.00
#
_symmetry.space_group_name_H-M   'P 1'
#
loop_
_entity.id
_entity.type
_entity.pdbx_description
1 polymer ?
#
loop_
_entity_poly.entity_id
_entity_poly.type
_entity_poly.pdbx_seq_one_letter_code
_entity_poly.pdbx_strand_id
1 'polypeptide(L)' 'MELMIEQAGDELTGSVSGDVGNAPIMGKVENDMVTFSHVLPDYGVSVAYTGKLEGNTITGTVSFADGAATGNFRAQKK' A
#
# COMPACT_ATOMS: atom_id res chain seq x y z
N MET A 1 -6.92 -12.01 -3.76
CA MET A 1 -5.84 -11.10 -3.30
C MET A 1 -6.13 -10.75 -1.86
N GLU A 2 -5.31 -11.25 -0.95
CA GLU A 2 -5.31 -10.89 0.46
C GLU A 2 -4.16 -9.92 0.70
N LEU A 3 -4.45 -8.85 1.43
CA LEU A 3 -3.50 -7.80 1.74
C LEU A 3 -3.31 -7.79 3.25
N MET A 4 -2.14 -8.21 3.71
CA MET A 4 -1.79 -8.16 5.12
C MET A 4 -0.81 -7.01 5.33
N ILE A 5 -1.17 -6.08 6.20
CA ILE A 5 -0.35 -4.93 6.53
C ILE A 5 -0.27 -4.82 8.05
N GLU A 6 0.96 -4.80 8.55
CA GLU A 6 1.33 -4.61 9.93
C GLU A 6 2.03 -3.26 10.09
N GLN A 7 1.60 -2.48 11.07
CA GLN A 7 2.20 -1.20 11.39
C GLN A 7 2.97 -1.32 12.71
N ALA A 8 4.28 -1.09 12.66
CA ALA A 8 5.15 -1.01 13.82
C ALA A 8 5.65 0.44 13.98
N GLY A 9 4.85 1.27 14.66
CA GLY A 9 5.14 2.70 14.81
C GLY A 9 5.12 3.44 13.48
N ASP A 10 6.28 3.97 13.07
CA ASP A 10 6.49 4.67 11.80
C ASP A 10 6.78 3.73 10.63
N GLU A 11 6.99 2.44 10.86
CA GLU A 11 7.22 1.46 9.80
C GLU A 11 5.93 0.71 9.45
N LEU A 12 5.69 0.54 8.14
CA LEU A 12 4.61 -0.27 7.60
C LEU A 12 5.24 -1.44 6.85
N THR A 13 5.05 -2.64 7.38
CA THR A 13 5.45 -3.87 6.71
C THR A 13 4.20 -4.63 6.31
N GLY A 14 4.28 -5.38 5.23
CA GLY A 14 3.13 -6.16 4.81
C GLY A 14 3.51 -7.21 3.79
N SER A 15 2.53 -8.00 3.42
CA SER A 15 2.65 -8.98 2.35
C SER A 15 1.35 -8.95 1.56
N VAL A 16 1.46 -8.78 0.25
CA VAL A 16 0.33 -9.01 -0.66
C VAL A 16 0.44 -10.43 -1.19
N SER A 17 -0.57 -11.24 -0.90
CA SER A 17 -0.71 -12.61 -1.38
C SER A 17 -1.88 -12.68 -2.37
N GLY A 18 -1.62 -12.96 -3.63
CA GLY A 18 -2.65 -13.14 -4.65
C GLY A 18 -2.37 -14.32 -5.57
N ASP A 19 -3.26 -14.58 -6.52
CA ASP A 19 -3.03 -15.51 -7.66
C ASP A 19 -1.72 -15.21 -8.41
N VAL A 20 -1.28 -13.96 -8.33
CA VAL A 20 -0.12 -13.38 -8.98
C VAL A 20 1.18 -13.46 -8.16
N GLY A 21 1.21 -14.32 -7.13
CA GLY A 21 2.36 -14.49 -6.24
C GLY A 21 2.32 -13.66 -4.95
N ASN A 22 3.41 -13.77 -4.19
CA ASN A 22 3.60 -13.10 -2.89
C ASN A 22 4.63 -11.98 -3.05
N ALA A 23 4.26 -10.74 -2.74
CA ALA A 23 5.20 -9.61 -2.77
C ALA A 23 5.23 -8.92 -1.39
N PRO A 24 6.44 -8.64 -0.85
CA PRO A 24 6.55 -7.87 0.37
C PRO A 24 6.12 -6.43 0.10
N ILE A 25 5.38 -5.86 1.04
CA ILE A 25 5.04 -4.44 1.06
C ILE A 25 5.98 -3.78 2.05
N MET A 26 6.65 -2.73 1.57
CA MET A 26 7.43 -1.84 2.40
C MET A 26 6.82 -0.45 2.33
N GLY A 27 6.57 0.10 3.50
CA GLY A 27 6.01 1.42 3.66
C GLY A 27 6.50 2.09 4.91
N LYS A 28 6.13 3.36 5.02
CA LYS A 28 6.41 4.21 6.16
C LYS A 28 5.22 5.10 6.46
N VAL A 29 5.10 5.44 7.74
CA VAL A 29 4.18 6.45 8.26
C VAL A 29 5.03 7.59 8.78
N GLU A 30 4.89 8.77 8.21
CA GLU A 30 5.55 9.99 8.68
C GLU A 30 4.51 11.09 8.82
N ASN A 31 4.37 11.69 10.01
CA ASN A 31 3.48 12.83 10.26
C ASN A 31 2.07 12.64 9.68
N ASP A 32 1.41 11.53 10.05
CA ASP A 32 0.10 11.13 9.54
C ASP A 32 0.04 10.82 8.03
N MET A 33 1.15 10.82 7.29
CA MET A 33 1.20 10.35 5.91
C MET A 33 1.73 8.93 5.82
N VAL A 34 0.96 8.07 5.16
CA VAL A 34 1.26 6.69 4.86
C VAL A 34 1.72 6.59 3.42
N THR A 35 2.92 6.06 3.20
CA THR A 35 3.42 5.74 1.86
C THR A 35 3.90 4.31 1.81
N PHE A 36 3.43 3.52 0.85
CA PHE A 36 3.89 2.16 0.63
C PHE A 36 3.85 1.82 -0.85
N SER A 37 4.73 0.92 -1.29
CA SER A 37 4.76 0.47 -2.68
C SER A 37 5.04 -1.02 -2.77
N HIS A 38 4.60 -1.62 -3.87
CA HIS A 38 4.93 -2.99 -4.23
C HIS A 38 4.97 -3.14 -5.74
N VAL A 39 5.60 -4.21 -6.22
CA VAL A 39 5.59 -4.60 -7.63
C VAL A 39 4.82 -5.90 -7.76
N LEU A 40 3.87 -5.95 -8.69
CA LEU A 40 3.15 -7.18 -9.01
C LEU A 40 4.05 -8.05 -9.88
N PRO A 41 4.54 -9.21 -9.37
CA PRO A 41 5.58 -9.96 -10.07
C PRO A 41 5.08 -10.60 -11.38
N ASP A 42 3.79 -10.97 -11.48
CA ASP A 42 3.20 -11.46 -12.74
C ASP A 42 3.15 -10.42 -13.86
N TYR A 43 2.93 -9.15 -13.52
CA TYR A 43 2.71 -8.09 -14.49
C TYR A 43 3.91 -7.14 -14.66
N GLY A 44 4.90 -7.21 -13.77
CA GLY A 44 6.00 -6.24 -13.71
C GLY A 44 5.53 -4.81 -13.42
N VAL A 45 4.31 -4.64 -12.89
CA VAL A 45 3.69 -3.34 -12.67
C VAL A 45 4.03 -2.85 -11.26
N SER A 46 4.65 -1.66 -11.19
CA SER A 46 4.83 -0.95 -9.93
C SER A 46 3.51 -0.33 -9.47
N VAL A 47 3.23 -0.45 -8.17
CA VAL A 47 2.07 0.15 -7.54
C VAL A 47 2.54 0.92 -6.33
N ALA A 48 2.26 2.22 -6.31
CA ALA A 48 2.59 3.13 -5.21
C ALA A 48 1.31 3.67 -4.57
N TYR A 49 1.28 3.69 -3.24
CA TYR A 49 0.17 4.16 -2.45
C TYR A 49 0.65 5.31 -1.57
N THR A 50 -0.09 6.40 -1.60
CA THR A 50 0.14 7.58 -0.77
C THR A 50 -1.18 7.97 -0.15
N GLY A 51 -1.23 8.03 1.17
CA GLY A 51 -2.45 8.40 1.89
C GLY A 51 -2.15 9.13 3.18
N LYS A 52 -3.20 9.69 3.78
CA LYS A 52 -3.17 10.28 5.10
C LYS A 52 -3.91 9.37 6.08
N LEU A 53 -3.26 9.04 7.19
CA LEU A 53 -3.83 8.35 8.34
C LEU A 53 -4.57 9.37 9.21
N GLU A 54 -5.87 9.20 9.35
CA GLU A 54 -6.73 9.98 10.24
C GLU A 54 -7.42 9.04 11.22
N GLY A 55 -6.88 8.98 12.45
CA GLY A 55 -7.29 8.02 13.46
C GLY A 55 -7.01 6.59 13.01
N ASN A 56 -8.06 5.83 12.71
CA ASN A 56 -7.97 4.45 12.22
C ASN A 56 -8.23 4.32 10.71
N THR A 57 -8.45 5.42 9.99
CA THR A 57 -8.73 5.40 8.55
C THR A 57 -7.55 5.96 7.79
N ILE A 58 -7.11 5.27 6.73
CA ILE A 58 -6.16 5.80 5.76
C ILE A 58 -6.94 6.16 4.51
N THR A 59 -6.79 7.40 4.03
CA THR A 59 -7.42 7.88 2.80
C THR A 59 -6.36 8.41 1.87
N GLY A 60 -6.35 7.94 0.62
CA GLY A 60 -5.25 8.28 -0.28
C GLY A 60 -5.52 7.95 -1.74
N THR A 61 -4.45 8.06 -2.51
CA THR A 61 -4.38 7.71 -3.92
C THR A 61 -3.38 6.59 -4.13
N VAL A 62 -3.72 5.71 -5.06
CA VAL A 62 -2.87 4.66 -5.58
C VAL A 62 -2.50 5.00 -7.02
N SER A 63 -1.24 4.78 -7.38
CA SER A 63 -0.70 4.94 -8.72
C SER A 63 -0.19 3.60 -9.20
N PHE A 64 -0.67 3.15 -10.35
CA PHE A 64 -0.28 1.91 -11.02
C PHE A 64 0.57 2.22 -12.25
N ALA A 65 1.52 1.34 -12.54
CA ALA A 65 2.41 1.41 -13.71
C ALA A 65 3.04 2.80 -13.84
N ASP A 66 3.72 3.25 -12.78
CA ASP A 66 4.40 4.55 -12.70
C ASP A 66 3.49 5.76 -12.99
N GLY A 67 2.20 5.65 -12.62
CA GLY A 67 1.21 6.73 -12.80
C GLY A 67 0.40 6.64 -14.10
N ALA A 68 0.54 5.57 -14.88
CA ALA A 68 -0.31 5.33 -16.04
C ALA A 68 -1.80 5.15 -15.67
N ALA A 69 -2.08 4.65 -14.47
CA ALA A 69 -3.42 4.67 -13.89
C ALA A 69 -3.38 5.11 -12.43
N THR A 70 -4.36 5.89 -12.01
CA THR A 70 -4.50 6.31 -10.62
C THR A 70 -5.89 5.96 -10.10
N GLY A 71 -5.98 5.68 -8.81
CA GLY A 71 -7.23 5.39 -8.13
C GLY A 71 -7.23 5.99 -6.73
N ASN A 72 -8.41 6.09 -6.13
CA ASN A 72 -8.55 6.45 -4.73
C ASN A 72 -8.70 5.19 -3.90
N PHE A 73 -8.03 5.12 -2.76
CA PHE A 73 -8.19 4.02 -1.82
C PHE A 73 -8.56 4.55 -0.43
N ARG A 74 -9.31 3.73 0.29
CA ARG A 74 -9.63 3.95 1.70
C ARG A 74 -9.41 2.65 2.44
N ALA A 75 -8.48 2.65 3.40
CA ALA A 75 -8.22 1.53 4.29
C ALA A 75 -8.65 1.88 5.71
N GLN A 76 -9.07 0.89 6.49
CA GLN A 76 -9.39 1.05 7.90
C GLN A 76 -8.64 -0.01 8.70
N LYS A 77 -8.00 0.41 9.80
CA LYS A 77 -7.39 -0.50 10.76
C LYS A 77 -8.50 -1.23 11.51
N LYS A 78 -8.51 -2.56 11.42
CA LYS A 78 -9.47 -3.43 12.08
C LYS A 78 -8.95 -3.87 13.44
#